data_AF-A0A954HI95-F1
#
_entry.id   AF-A0A954HI95-F1
#
_cell.length_a   1.000
_cell.length_b   1.000
_cell.length_c   1.000
_cell.angle_alpha   90.00
_cell.angle_beta   90.00
_cell.angle_gamma   90.00
#
_symmetry.space_group_name_H-M   'P 1'
#
loop_
_entity.id
_entity.type
_entity.pdbx_description
1 polymer ?
#
loop_
_entity_poly.entity_id
_entity_poly.type
_entity_poly.pdbx_seq_one_letter_code
_entity_poly.pdbx_strand_id
1 'polypeptide(L)'
;MTQASGSLRTYYPILFLIVHGLLMADEPEVVHPITISGVARNAAGEPIAGADVYVNSVYSSAYRRIAQTKTDASGKYRFENVNLPLGNRSNSKELRGQFEVFGIAEHYGVAWRTAKYFFPQGNVLWDQPGPDPPRSYGPEDDIVLDLSFPAEAKLQGRIVDEKGQPVSGVRRSLTISTNFWNLSPAVLMRWF
;
A
#
# COMPACT_ATOMS: atom_id res chain seq x y z
N MET A 1 -78.89 -0.99 14.59
CA MET A 1 -77.90 -1.72 15.42
C MET A 1 -76.91 -2.36 14.45
N THR A 2 -75.90 -1.64 13.94
CA THR A 2 -74.66 -1.13 14.54
C THR A 2 -73.53 -2.18 14.57
N GLN A 3 -72.35 -1.68 14.22
CA GLN A 3 -71.14 -2.25 13.62
C GLN A 3 -70.03 -2.56 14.67
N ALA A 4 -68.93 -3.16 14.19
CA ALA A 4 -67.53 -3.13 14.72
C ALA A 4 -67.16 -4.14 15.84
N SER A 5 -65.95 -4.72 15.98
CA SER A 5 -64.61 -4.63 15.34
C SER A 5 -63.75 -5.85 15.77
N GLY A 6 -62.81 -6.35 14.95
CA GLY A 6 -61.33 -6.32 15.18
C GLY A 6 -60.80 -7.63 15.81
N SER A 7 -59.84 -8.38 15.24
CA SER A 7 -58.43 -8.03 15.02
C SER A 7 -57.71 -9.16 14.25
N LEU A 8 -56.82 -8.79 13.32
CA LEU A 8 -55.94 -9.66 12.53
C LEU A 8 -54.60 -9.89 13.25
N ARG A 9 -54.14 -11.15 13.32
CA ARG A 9 -52.70 -11.49 13.33
C ARG A 9 -52.48 -12.80 12.60
N THR A 10 -51.99 -12.69 11.36
CA THR A 10 -51.60 -13.84 10.53
C THR A 10 -50.16 -14.23 10.83
N TYR A 11 -49.96 -15.49 11.19
CA TYR A 11 -48.68 -16.17 11.34
C TYR A 11 -48.20 -16.64 9.96
N TYR A 12 -46.98 -16.31 9.54
CA TYR A 12 -46.29 -16.99 8.44
C TYR A 12 -44.87 -17.37 8.88
N PRO A 13 -44.51 -18.67 8.96
CA PRO A 13 -43.12 -19.07 9.06
C PRO A 13 -42.48 -18.95 7.67
N ILE A 14 -41.48 -18.07 7.53
CA ILE A 14 -40.71 -17.98 6.29
C ILE A 14 -39.72 -19.15 6.24
N LEU A 15 -40.01 -20.01 5.28
CA LEU A 15 -39.27 -21.15 4.78
C LEU A 15 -37.83 -20.76 4.42
N PHE A 16 -36.86 -21.46 5.03
CA PHE A 16 -35.47 -21.56 4.59
C PHE A 16 -35.43 -22.16 3.18
N LEU A 17 -35.16 -21.36 2.15
CA LEU A 17 -34.39 -21.73 0.96
C LEU A 17 -34.29 -20.50 0.03
N ILE A 18 -33.24 -19.70 0.17
CA ILE A 18 -32.81 -18.77 -0.89
C ILE A 18 -31.32 -19.04 -1.13
N VAL A 19 -31.08 -19.78 -2.21
CA VAL A 19 -30.00 -19.62 -3.19
C VAL A 19 -28.63 -19.23 -2.62
N HIS A 20 -27.76 -20.24 -2.46
CA HIS A 20 -26.31 -20.13 -2.19
C HIS A 20 -25.51 -19.57 -3.39
N GLY A 21 -26.05 -18.56 -4.09
CA GLY A 21 -25.49 -18.03 -5.34
C GLY A 21 -25.83 -16.57 -5.60
N LEU A 22 -26.06 -15.79 -4.54
CA LEU A 22 -26.19 -14.33 -4.65
C LEU A 22 -24.79 -13.72 -4.51
N LEU A 23 -24.45 -12.84 -5.44
CA LEU A 23 -23.22 -12.06 -5.50
C LEU A 23 -22.68 -11.75 -4.10
N MET A 24 -21.47 -12.21 -3.80
CA MET A 24 -20.58 -11.45 -2.92
C MET A 24 -20.32 -10.15 -3.67
N ALA A 25 -21.23 -9.17 -3.56
CA ALA A 25 -20.88 -7.80 -3.85
C ALA A 25 -19.66 -7.53 -2.97
N ASP A 26 -18.52 -7.25 -3.60
CA ASP A 26 -17.33 -6.78 -2.91
C ASP A 26 -17.81 -5.66 -1.99
N GLU A 27 -17.77 -5.85 -0.67
CA GLU A 27 -18.17 -4.78 0.23
C GLU A 27 -17.32 -3.56 -0.14
N PRO A 28 -17.93 -2.37 -0.28
CA PRO A 28 -17.20 -1.21 -0.75
C PRO A 28 -16.00 -0.99 0.17
N GLU A 29 -14.82 -0.97 -0.44
CA GLU A 29 -13.58 -0.72 0.28
C GLU A 29 -13.69 0.58 1.07
N VAL A 30 -13.48 0.50 2.38
CA VAL A 30 -13.45 1.70 3.22
C VAL A 30 -12.14 2.42 2.94
N VAL A 31 -12.21 3.66 2.49
CA VAL A 31 -11.04 4.49 2.17
C VAL A 31 -11.02 5.76 3.01
N HIS A 32 -9.83 6.34 3.19
CA HIS A 32 -9.63 7.64 3.81
C HIS A 32 -8.69 8.50 2.97
N PRO A 33 -9.03 9.77 2.67
CA PRO A 33 -8.14 10.64 1.94
C PRO A 33 -6.96 11.07 2.82
N ILE A 34 -5.75 10.91 2.30
CA ILE A 34 -4.53 11.42 2.96
C ILE A 34 -3.72 12.31 2.01
N THR A 35 -2.92 13.20 2.59
CA THR A 35 -1.96 14.04 1.87
C THR A 35 -0.56 13.63 2.26
N ILE A 36 0.31 13.42 1.28
CA ILE A 36 1.71 13.01 1.49
C ILE A 36 2.61 14.00 0.76
N SER A 37 3.72 14.41 1.38
CA SER A 37 4.71 15.25 0.72
C SER A 37 6.14 14.88 1.13
N GLY A 38 7.12 15.43 0.42
CA GLY A 38 8.53 15.27 0.80
C GLY A 38 9.47 15.85 -0.25
N VAL A 39 10.77 15.66 -0.02
CA VAL A 39 11.85 16.03 -0.93
C VAL A 39 12.67 14.79 -1.30
N ALA A 40 12.91 14.60 -2.59
CA ALA A 40 13.84 13.62 -3.13
C ALA A 40 15.24 14.21 -3.21
N ARG A 41 16.22 13.53 -2.61
CA ARG A 41 17.63 13.94 -2.60
C ARG A 41 18.55 12.76 -2.88
N ASN A 42 19.72 13.04 -3.41
CA ASN A 42 20.81 12.07 -3.48
C ASN A 42 21.59 11.97 -2.15
N ALA A 43 22.59 11.10 -2.10
CA ALA A 43 23.45 10.92 -0.91
C ALA A 43 24.25 12.18 -0.51
N ALA A 44 24.49 13.12 -1.44
CA ALA A 44 25.11 14.41 -1.15
C ALA A 44 24.11 15.47 -0.64
N GLY A 45 22.82 15.14 -0.58
CA GLY A 45 21.75 16.05 -0.18
C GLY A 45 21.21 16.94 -1.29
N GLU A 46 21.67 16.76 -2.53
CA GLU A 46 21.22 17.54 -3.68
C GLU A 46 19.84 17.08 -4.15
N PRO A 47 18.95 17.98 -4.59
CA PRO A 47 17.61 17.63 -5.02
C PRO A 47 17.62 16.83 -6.32
N ILE A 48 16.71 15.85 -6.45
CA ILE A 48 16.52 15.07 -7.67
C ILE A 48 15.21 15.48 -8.34
N ALA A 49 15.30 16.13 -9.48
CA ALA A 49 14.16 16.51 -10.31
C ALA A 49 13.71 15.37 -11.23
N GLY A 50 12.42 15.30 -11.52
CA GLY A 50 11.84 14.34 -12.47
C GLY A 50 11.77 12.88 -12.01
N ALA A 51 12.15 12.58 -10.76
CA ALA A 51 12.03 11.25 -10.18
C ALA A 51 10.56 10.83 -10.11
N ASP A 52 10.25 9.60 -10.50
CA ASP A 52 8.93 9.01 -10.29
C ASP A 52 8.78 8.61 -8.83
N VAL A 53 7.72 9.10 -8.19
CA VAL A 53 7.38 8.78 -6.80
C VAL A 53 6.05 8.08 -6.77
N TYR A 54 5.96 7.02 -5.97
CA TYR A 54 4.82 6.13 -5.90
C TYR A 54 4.36 5.95 -4.46
N VAL A 55 3.05 5.80 -4.29
CA VAL A 55 2.44 5.36 -3.02
C VAL A 55 1.77 4.03 -3.27
N ASN A 56 2.15 3.01 -2.50
CA ASN A 56 1.43 1.74 -2.47
C ASN A 56 0.62 1.64 -1.18
N SER A 57 -0.60 1.15 -1.28
CA SER A 57 -1.22 0.45 -0.16
C SER A 57 -0.50 -0.88 0.01
N VAL A 58 -0.07 -1.17 1.24
CA VAL A 58 0.54 -2.45 1.61
C VAL A 58 -0.33 -3.24 2.58
N TYR A 59 -1.57 -2.80 2.76
CA TYR A 59 -2.58 -3.57 3.45
C TYR A 59 -2.85 -4.87 2.67
N SER A 60 -2.86 -6.03 3.34
CA SER A 60 -2.75 -7.34 2.67
C SER A 60 -3.89 -7.67 1.69
N SER A 61 -5.11 -7.18 1.93
CA SER A 61 -6.23 -7.35 1.00
C SER A 61 -6.26 -6.30 -0.12
N ALA A 62 -5.41 -5.28 -0.04
CA ALA A 62 -5.41 -4.14 -0.94
C ALA A 62 -3.97 -3.75 -1.36
N TYR A 63 -3.08 -4.74 -1.54
CA TYR A 63 -1.72 -4.47 -1.99
C TYR A 63 -1.75 -3.97 -3.44
N ARG A 64 -1.59 -2.66 -3.63
CA ARG A 64 -1.59 -2.03 -4.95
C ARG A 64 -1.02 -0.62 -4.89
N ARG A 65 -0.57 -0.12 -6.04
CA ARG A 65 -0.28 1.30 -6.22
C ARG A 65 -1.57 2.12 -6.15
N ILE A 66 -1.56 3.16 -5.32
CA ILE A 66 -2.70 4.06 -5.11
C ILE A 66 -2.44 5.49 -5.56
N ALA A 67 -1.17 5.89 -5.74
CA ALA A 67 -0.81 7.18 -6.33
C ALA A 67 0.56 7.14 -7.03
N GLN A 68 0.75 8.07 -7.97
CA GLN A 68 2.03 8.36 -8.63
C GLN A 68 2.16 9.86 -8.90
N THR A 69 3.36 10.42 -8.74
CA THR A 69 3.71 11.78 -9.14
C THR A 69 5.17 11.85 -9.58
N LYS A 70 5.61 13.04 -10.01
CA LYS A 70 7.03 13.33 -10.29
C LYS A 70 7.53 14.43 -9.38
N THR A 71 8.82 14.40 -9.05
CA THR A 71 9.47 15.50 -8.32
C THR A 71 9.67 16.72 -9.22
N ASP A 72 9.51 17.91 -8.64
CA ASP A 72 9.76 19.18 -9.31
C ASP A 72 11.26 19.52 -9.41
N ALA A 73 11.58 20.67 -9.99
CA ALA A 73 12.97 21.15 -10.16
C ALA A 73 13.73 21.32 -8.83
N SER A 74 13.03 21.47 -7.71
CA SER A 74 13.59 21.54 -6.36
C SER A 74 13.59 20.19 -5.63
N GLY A 75 13.26 19.11 -6.34
CA GLY A 75 13.16 17.76 -5.81
C GLY A 75 11.91 17.51 -4.95
N LYS A 76 10.99 18.47 -4.85
CA LYS A 76 9.78 18.33 -4.03
C LYS A 76 8.74 17.50 -4.74
N TYR A 77 7.95 16.77 -3.97
CA TYR A 77 6.77 16.08 -4.46
C TYR A 77 5.62 16.21 -3.47
N ARG A 78 4.40 16.08 -3.97
CA ARG A 78 3.17 16.13 -3.17
C ARG A 78 2.08 15.29 -3.82
N PHE A 79 1.34 14.60 -2.97
CA PHE A 79 0.11 13.90 -3.28
C PHE A 79 -1.01 14.48 -2.45
N GLU A 80 -2.15 14.76 -3.07
CA GLU A 80 -3.33 15.31 -2.39
C GLU A 80 -4.48 14.33 -2.53
N ASN A 81 -5.27 14.19 -1.46
CA ASN A 81 -6.49 13.38 -1.45
C ASN A 81 -6.29 11.93 -1.95
N VAL A 82 -5.18 11.30 -1.56
CA VAL A 82 -4.92 9.90 -1.89
C VAL A 82 -5.89 9.03 -1.09
N ASN A 83 -6.78 8.32 -1.79
CA ASN A 83 -7.71 7.38 -1.17
C ASN A 83 -6.94 6.16 -0.64
N LEU A 84 -6.58 6.19 0.64
CA LEU A 84 -5.91 5.10 1.33
C LEU A 84 -6.93 4.06 1.79
N PRO A 85 -6.83 2.80 1.34
CA PRO A 85 -7.62 1.70 1.89
C PRO A 85 -7.39 1.52 3.38
N LEU A 86 -8.49 1.37 4.11
CA LEU A 86 -8.51 1.05 5.52
C LEU A 86 -8.95 -0.39 5.71
N GLY A 87 -8.43 -1.03 6.76
CA GLY A 87 -8.98 -2.31 7.18
C GLY A 87 -8.72 -2.62 8.65
N ASN A 88 -9.32 -3.72 9.08
CA ASN A 88 -9.21 -4.27 10.41
C ASN A 88 -8.48 -5.63 10.33
N ARG A 89 -7.30 -5.73 10.95
CA ARG A 89 -6.49 -6.97 10.90
C ARG A 89 -6.93 -8.02 11.93
N SER A 90 -7.73 -7.66 12.96
CA SER A 90 -7.82 -8.49 14.17
C SER A 90 -9.11 -8.38 14.98
N ASN A 91 -10.28 -8.14 14.37
CA ASN A 91 -11.53 -7.84 15.10
C ASN A 91 -11.41 -6.61 16.03
N SER A 92 -10.37 -5.77 15.85
CA SER A 92 -10.25 -4.50 16.56
C SER A 92 -11.26 -3.52 15.95
N LYS A 93 -11.97 -2.73 16.75
CA LYS A 93 -12.80 -1.64 16.19
C LYS A 93 -11.99 -0.53 15.51
N GLU A 94 -10.66 -0.65 15.54
CA GLU A 94 -9.72 0.31 14.98
C GLU A 94 -9.47 0.02 13.50
N LEU A 95 -9.96 0.93 12.67
CA LEU A 95 -9.60 1.00 11.27
C LEU A 95 -8.20 1.61 11.16
N ARG A 96 -7.36 1.05 10.31
CA ARG A 96 -6.10 1.70 9.92
C ARG A 96 -5.77 1.43 8.47
N GLY A 97 -5.09 2.38 7.86
CA GLY A 97 -4.46 2.20 6.56
C GLY A 97 -2.99 1.83 6.74
N GLN A 98 -2.44 1.13 5.76
CA GLN A 98 -1.00 0.82 5.70
C GLN A 98 -0.49 1.13 4.30
N PHE A 99 0.57 1.94 4.22
CA PHE A 99 1.12 2.39 2.94
C PHE A 99 2.63 2.51 2.98
N GLU A 100 3.26 2.56 1.81
CA GLU A 100 4.69 2.86 1.67
C GLU A 100 4.88 3.88 0.55
N VAL A 101 6.03 4.57 0.59
CA VAL A 101 6.43 5.50 -0.47
C VAL A 101 7.79 5.09 -0.99
N PHE A 102 7.93 4.99 -2.30
CA PHE A 102 9.20 4.71 -2.94
C PHE A 102 9.37 5.56 -4.20
N GLY A 103 10.62 5.72 -4.62
CA GLY A 103 10.96 6.53 -5.77
C GLY A 103 11.98 5.86 -6.69
N ILE A 104 11.87 6.17 -7.98
CA ILE A 104 12.76 5.72 -9.05
C ILE A 104 13.24 6.93 -9.84
N ALA A 105 14.54 6.98 -10.12
CA ALA A 105 15.15 8.02 -10.94
C ALA A 105 16.26 7.39 -11.79
N GLU A 106 16.48 7.93 -12.98
CA GLU A 106 17.59 7.50 -13.84
C GLU A 106 18.93 7.69 -13.13
N HIS A 107 19.84 6.73 -13.27
CA HIS A 107 21.18 6.76 -12.67
C HIS A 107 21.23 6.72 -11.12
N TYR A 108 20.13 6.33 -10.47
CA TYR A 108 20.08 6.11 -9.03
C TYR A 108 19.53 4.73 -8.68
N GLY A 109 19.87 4.25 -7.49
CA GLY A 109 19.15 3.14 -6.89
C GLY A 109 17.76 3.56 -6.39
N VAL A 110 16.93 2.59 -6.02
CA VAL A 110 15.56 2.84 -5.53
C VAL A 110 15.61 3.49 -4.14
N ALA A 111 14.89 4.59 -3.97
CA ALA A 111 14.64 5.20 -2.66
C ALA A 111 13.36 4.63 -2.03
N TRP A 112 13.36 4.39 -0.71
CA TRP A 112 12.24 3.72 -0.05
C TRP A 112 12.00 4.26 1.38
N ARG A 113 10.76 4.66 1.66
CA ARG A 113 10.20 4.79 3.01
C ARG A 113 9.30 3.60 3.32
N THR A 114 9.75 2.79 4.27
CA THR A 114 9.11 1.53 4.67
C THR A 114 7.68 1.73 5.12
N ALA A 115 6.92 0.63 5.22
CA ALA A 115 5.51 0.66 5.59
C ALA A 115 5.21 1.58 6.80
N LYS A 116 4.26 2.49 6.58
CA LYS A 116 3.68 3.44 7.51
C LYS A 116 2.24 3.07 7.81
N TYR A 117 1.74 3.52 8.94
CA TYR A 117 0.37 3.33 9.38
C TYR A 117 -0.35 4.66 9.48
N PHE A 118 -1.62 4.69 9.10
CA PHE A 118 -2.49 5.84 9.30
C PHE A 118 -3.70 5.42 10.13
N PHE A 119 -3.97 6.16 11.20
CA PHE A 119 -5.03 5.90 12.16
C PHE A 119 -6.07 7.04 12.08
N PRO A 120 -7.15 6.90 11.30
CA PRO A 120 -8.13 7.97 11.10
C PRO A 120 -8.85 8.41 12.38
N GLN A 121 -8.93 7.53 13.40
CA GLN A 121 -9.51 7.88 14.70
C GLN A 121 -8.51 8.51 15.69
N GLY A 122 -7.26 8.74 15.27
CA GLY A 122 -6.24 9.40 16.12
C GLY A 122 -5.64 8.52 17.22
N ASN A 123 -6.09 7.27 17.36
CA ASN A 123 -5.47 6.29 18.24
C ASN A 123 -4.13 5.82 17.65
N VAL A 124 -3.10 6.66 17.69
CA VAL A 124 -1.75 6.30 17.31
C VAL A 124 -1.20 5.36 18.38
N LEU A 125 -1.50 4.07 18.21
CA LEU A 125 -0.96 3.03 19.05
C LEU A 125 0.51 2.86 18.68
N TRP A 126 1.39 3.49 19.45
CA TRP A 126 2.78 3.08 19.59
C TRP A 126 3.67 3.37 18.36
N ASP A 127 4.34 4.54 18.34
CA ASP A 127 5.46 4.78 17.41
C ASP A 127 6.71 4.07 17.96
N GLN A 128 6.94 2.83 17.52
CA GLN A 128 8.13 2.08 17.93
C GLN A 128 9.39 2.75 17.40
N PRO A 129 10.47 2.82 18.21
CA PRO A 129 11.80 3.07 17.70
C PRO A 129 12.08 2.11 16.54
N GLY A 130 12.44 2.66 15.40
CA GLY A 130 12.70 1.91 14.18
C GLY A 130 13.67 2.66 13.28
N PRO A 131 14.16 2.03 12.21
CA PRO A 131 15.12 2.64 11.31
C PRO A 131 14.53 3.79 10.47
N ASP A 132 13.20 3.91 10.45
CA ASP A 132 12.48 4.85 9.58
C ASP A 132 11.23 5.44 10.29
N PRO A 133 11.45 6.27 11.33
CA PRO A 133 10.39 6.99 12.02
C PRO A 133 9.97 8.28 11.28
N PRO A 134 8.79 8.85 11.59
CA PRO A 134 7.72 8.23 12.39
C PRO A 134 7.03 7.12 11.58
N ARG A 135 6.53 6.09 12.26
CA ARG A 135 5.90 4.93 11.61
C ARG A 135 4.39 5.04 11.51
N SER A 136 3.81 5.95 12.27
CA SER A 136 2.37 6.07 12.45
C SER A 136 1.95 7.53 12.37
N TYR A 137 0.79 7.78 11.77
CA TYR A 137 0.21 9.11 11.60
C TYR A 137 -1.27 9.08 12.00
N GLY A 138 -1.73 10.15 12.64
CA GLY A 138 -3.13 10.47 12.89
C GLY A 138 -3.69 11.47 11.87
N PRO A 139 -4.97 11.85 11.99
CA PRO A 139 -5.65 12.72 11.03
C PRO A 139 -5.10 14.16 11.00
N GLU A 140 -4.48 14.62 12.08
CA GLU A 140 -3.92 15.97 12.21
C GLU A 140 -2.42 16.03 11.87
N ASP A 141 -1.78 14.87 11.58
CA ASP A 141 -0.35 14.82 11.33
C ASP A 141 -0.03 15.15 9.87
N ASP A 142 1.02 15.96 9.68
CA ASP A 142 1.63 16.14 8.36
C ASP A 142 2.43 14.89 7.97
N ILE A 143 2.01 14.19 6.92
CA ILE A 143 2.75 13.04 6.40
C ILE A 143 3.89 13.53 5.47
N VAL A 144 5.06 13.76 6.07
CA VAL A 144 6.28 14.20 5.36
C VAL A 144 7.30 13.07 5.27
N LEU A 145 7.61 12.63 4.05
CA LEU A 145 8.39 11.44 3.75
C LEU A 145 9.52 11.73 2.74
N ASP A 146 10.61 12.35 3.19
CA ASP A 146 11.76 12.58 2.32
C ASP A 146 12.34 11.27 1.75
N LEU A 147 12.74 11.29 0.49
CA LEU A 147 13.34 10.16 -0.22
C LEU A 147 14.83 10.39 -0.41
N SER A 148 15.64 9.44 0.05
CA SER A 148 17.09 9.43 -0.18
C SER A 148 17.43 8.36 -1.22
N PHE A 149 17.93 8.81 -2.36
CA PHE A 149 18.32 7.96 -3.48
C PHE A 149 19.80 7.57 -3.34
N PRO A 150 20.10 6.28 -3.17
CA PRO A 150 21.47 5.81 -3.20
C PRO A 150 22.04 5.90 -4.64
N ALA A 151 23.36 5.87 -4.75
CA ALA A 151 24.02 5.73 -6.04
C ALA A 151 23.56 4.44 -6.74
N GLU A 152 23.55 4.45 -8.08
CA GLU A 152 23.25 3.26 -8.87
C GLU A 152 24.19 2.10 -8.50
N ALA A 153 23.60 0.94 -8.20
CA ALA A 153 24.33 -0.30 -7.99
C ALA A 153 24.28 -1.15 -9.27
N LYS A 154 25.45 -1.63 -9.72
CA LYS A 154 25.55 -2.52 -10.89
C LYS A 154 25.59 -3.97 -10.44
N LEU A 155 24.57 -4.75 -10.81
CA LEU A 155 24.57 -6.21 -10.60
C LEU A 155 25.19 -6.89 -11.82
N GLN A 156 26.29 -7.61 -11.60
CA GLN A 156 26.98 -8.40 -12.63
C GLN A 156 27.11 -9.85 -12.19
N GLY A 157 26.91 -10.80 -13.12
CA GLY A 157 27.02 -12.22 -12.84
C GLY A 157 26.91 -13.09 -14.08
N ARG A 158 27.28 -14.36 -13.93
CA ARG A 158 27.18 -15.40 -14.97
C ARG A 158 26.21 -16.48 -14.49
N ILE A 159 25.28 -16.86 -15.34
CA ILE A 159 24.43 -18.03 -15.11
C ILE A 159 25.19 -19.23 -15.65
N VAL A 160 25.50 -20.18 -14.75
CA VAL A 160 26.23 -21.40 -15.08
C VAL A 160 25.42 -22.63 -14.68
N ASP A 161 25.68 -23.76 -15.34
CA ASP A 161 25.16 -25.07 -14.94
C ASP A 161 25.93 -25.64 -13.73
N GLU A 162 25.55 -26.84 -13.28
CA GLU A 162 26.21 -27.55 -12.16
C GLU A 162 27.69 -27.85 -12.42
N LYS A 163 28.14 -27.80 -13.67
CA LYS A 163 29.52 -28.03 -14.10
C LYS A 163 30.29 -26.73 -14.32
N GLY A 164 29.68 -25.57 -14.05
CA GLY A 164 30.28 -24.25 -14.23
C GLY A 164 30.25 -23.72 -15.66
N GLN A 165 29.53 -24.37 -16.58
CA GLN A 165 29.44 -23.94 -17.98
C GLN A 165 28.35 -22.87 -18.16
N PRO A 166 28.58 -21.83 -18.97
CA PRO A 166 27.58 -20.79 -19.23
C PRO A 166 26.30 -21.35 -19.84
N VAL A 167 25.16 -20.95 -19.28
CA VAL A 167 23.85 -21.24 -19.87
C VAL A 167 23.45 -20.11 -20.82
N SER A 168 23.13 -20.45 -22.07
CA SER A 168 22.67 -19.50 -23.10
C SER A 168 21.13 -19.45 -23.18
N GLY A 169 20.59 -18.35 -23.74
CA GLY A 169 19.14 -18.22 -24.01
C GLY A 169 18.24 -18.00 -22.79
N VAL A 170 18.81 -17.77 -21.60
CA VAL A 170 18.04 -17.57 -20.36
C VAL A 170 17.35 -16.22 -20.30
N ARG A 171 16.05 -16.21 -19.99
CA ARG A 171 15.31 -15.00 -19.63
C ARG A 171 15.65 -14.63 -18.19
N ARG A 172 15.93 -13.35 -17.94
CA ARG A 172 16.28 -12.82 -16.62
C ARG A 172 15.16 -11.90 -16.13
N SER A 173 14.81 -12.03 -14.86
CA SER A 173 13.96 -11.09 -14.14
C SER A 173 14.60 -10.81 -12.80
N LEU A 174 14.78 -9.54 -12.48
CA LEU A 174 15.16 -9.11 -11.14
C LEU A 174 13.89 -8.62 -10.43
N THR A 175 13.66 -9.14 -9.23
CA THR A 175 12.57 -8.70 -8.38
C THR A 175 13.14 -8.28 -7.04
N ILE A 176 12.83 -7.07 -6.62
CA ILE A 176 13.13 -6.59 -5.28
C ILE A 176 11.90 -6.96 -4.43
N SER A 177 12.09 -7.79 -3.41
CA SER A 177 11.00 -8.18 -2.49
C SER A 177 11.33 -7.74 -1.07
N THR A 178 10.35 -7.16 -0.41
CA THR A 178 10.43 -6.73 1.00
C THR A 178 9.72 -7.72 1.90
N ASN A 179 10.30 -8.91 2.03
CA ASN A 179 9.81 -9.90 2.98
C ASN A 179 10.64 -9.86 4.27
N PHE A 180 10.26 -8.98 5.20
CA PHE A 180 10.55 -9.18 6.62
C PHE A 180 9.23 -9.59 7.29
N TRP A 181 8.94 -10.90 7.27
CA TRP A 181 7.80 -11.57 7.89
C TRP A 181 6.41 -11.40 7.23
N ASN A 182 6.21 -12.05 6.08
CA ASN A 182 5.07 -12.94 5.81
C ASN A 182 5.15 -13.44 4.37
N LEU A 183 5.28 -14.75 4.18
CA LEU A 183 5.06 -15.37 2.89
C LEU A 183 3.55 -15.34 2.58
N SER A 184 3.17 -14.58 1.56
CA SER A 184 2.02 -14.90 0.71
C SER A 184 2.54 -14.97 -0.73
N PRO A 185 2.15 -15.98 -1.53
CA PRO A 185 2.84 -16.28 -2.76
C PRO A 185 2.43 -15.30 -3.86
N ALA A 186 3.44 -14.81 -4.60
CA ALA A 186 3.35 -14.19 -5.91
C ALA A 186 2.68 -12.81 -6.00
N VAL A 187 3.49 -11.75 -5.86
CA VAL A 187 3.32 -10.55 -6.69
C VAL A 187 4.49 -10.49 -7.66
N LEU A 188 4.23 -10.95 -8.89
CA LEU A 188 5.12 -10.76 -10.04
C LEU A 188 5.01 -9.31 -10.49
N MET A 189 5.91 -8.44 -10.03
CA MET A 189 6.17 -7.19 -10.75
C MET A 189 6.95 -7.52 -12.02
N ARG A 190 6.25 -7.51 -13.17
CA ARG A 190 6.88 -7.54 -14.49
C ARG A 190 7.32 -6.12 -14.87
N TRP A 191 8.60 -5.94 -15.08
CA TRP A 191 9.13 -4.82 -15.87
C TRP A 191 9.16 -5.27 -17.34
N PHE A 192 8.64 -4.42 -18.24
CA PHE A 192 8.67 -4.63 -19.69
C PHE A 192 10.04 -4.25 -20.27
#